data_AF-A0A450Z9N1-F1
#
_entry.id   AF-A0A450Z9N1-F1
#
_cell.length_a   1.000
_cell.length_b   1.000
_cell.length_c   1.000
_cell.angle_alpha   90.00
_cell.angle_beta   90.00
_cell.angle_gamma   90.00
#
_symmetry.space_group_name_H-M   'P 1'
#
loop_
_entity.id
_entity.type
_entity.pdbx_description
1 polymer ?
#
loop_
_entity_poly.entity_id
_entity_poly.type
_entity_poly.pdbx_seq_one_letter_code
_entity_poly.pdbx_strand_id
1 'polypeptide(L)'
;MECCPQCSADLECFELLDNLQAPENTVYPQKGDSALSPENKWFMLISSSVLLLALIAASSYLHRRMDILATRLNEIESVLRDRKLTQNTTIMERQMEKREEKDFQNRIDDLDKRRTAAWRRIKAALAAYAPPTFDNLRIRP
;
A
#
# COMPACT_ATOMS: atom_id res chain seq x y z
N MET A 1 -28.91 30.66 21.45
CA MET A 1 -28.16 30.06 20.32
C MET A 1 -28.33 28.56 20.45
N GLU A 2 -29.38 28.02 19.82
CA GLU A 2 -29.74 26.61 19.92
C GLU A 2 -29.35 25.94 18.60
N CYS A 3 -28.34 25.07 18.65
CA CYS A 3 -27.90 24.24 17.53
C CYS A 3 -28.85 23.04 17.39
N CYS A 4 -29.43 22.86 16.20
CA CYS A 4 -30.18 21.65 15.85
C CYS A 4 -29.18 20.59 15.31
N PRO A 5 -29.11 19.37 15.87
CA PRO A 5 -27.96 18.48 15.70
C PRO A 5 -28.02 17.55 14.48
N GLN A 6 -28.81 17.85 13.43
CA GLN A 6 -29.04 16.89 12.33
C GLN A 6 -28.85 17.41 10.90
N CYS A 7 -28.41 18.65 10.70
CA CYS A 7 -28.06 19.15 9.37
C CYS A 7 -26.79 19.99 9.43
N SER A 8 -25.64 19.38 9.15
CA SER A 8 -24.39 20.09 8.86
C SER A 8 -24.41 20.63 7.42
N ALA A 9 -25.32 21.55 7.15
CA ALA A 9 -25.37 22.31 5.92
C ALA A 9 -25.49 23.79 6.28
N ASP A 10 -24.60 24.60 5.70
CA ASP A 10 -24.56 26.04 5.89
C ASP A 10 -25.95 26.67 5.73
N LEU A 11 -26.34 27.46 6.73
CA LEU A 11 -27.59 28.22 6.77
C LEU A 11 -27.63 29.37 5.73
N GLU A 12 -26.60 29.51 4.89
CA GLU A 12 -26.55 30.51 3.82
C GLU A 12 -27.31 30.07 2.55
N CYS A 13 -27.76 28.82 2.47
CA CYS A 13 -28.60 28.35 1.34
C CYS A 13 -30.11 28.63 1.50
N PHE A 14 -30.54 29.27 2.60
CA PHE A 14 -31.97 29.55 2.86
C PHE A 14 -32.42 30.98 2.51
N GLU A 15 -31.52 31.91 2.20
CA GLU A 15 -31.91 33.28 1.81
C GLU A 15 -32.53 33.34 0.39
N LEU A 16 -32.48 32.24 -0.37
CA LEU A 16 -33.11 32.15 -1.70
C LEU A 16 -34.56 31.65 -1.68
N LEU A 17 -35.10 31.30 -0.51
CA LEU A 17 -36.46 30.77 -0.34
C LEU A 17 -37.47 31.75 0.28
N ASP A 18 -37.04 32.97 0.59
CA ASP A 18 -37.85 33.99 1.28
C ASP A 18 -39.00 34.59 0.42
N ASN A 19 -39.25 34.04 -0.77
CA ASN A 19 -40.33 34.46 -1.67
C ASN A 19 -41.38 33.39 -1.97
N LEU A 20 -41.39 32.26 -1.25
CA LEU A 20 -42.43 31.24 -1.39
C LEU A 20 -43.42 31.31 -0.22
N GLN A 21 -44.24 32.36 -0.22
CA GLN A 21 -45.46 32.39 0.58
C GLN A 21 -46.54 31.53 -0.07
N ALA A 22 -47.05 30.59 0.71
CA ALA A 22 -48.05 29.58 0.37
C ALA A 22 -49.44 30.19 0.02
N PRO A 23 -50.32 29.42 -0.66
CA PRO A 23 -51.50 29.94 -1.33
C PRO A 23 -52.72 29.96 -0.41
N GLU A 24 -53.54 31.01 -0.45
CA GLU A 24 -54.98 30.86 -0.27
C GLU A 24 -55.78 32.07 -0.79
N ASN A 25 -56.72 31.74 -1.69
CA ASN A 25 -58.02 32.35 -1.94
C ASN A 25 -58.15 33.67 -2.72
N THR A 26 -58.63 33.46 -3.96
CA THR A 26 -59.66 34.22 -4.68
C THR A 26 -59.38 35.68 -5.00
N VAL A 27 -59.16 35.97 -6.28
CA VAL A 27 -60.00 36.84 -7.14
C VAL A 27 -59.37 36.84 -8.53
N TYR A 28 -60.16 36.46 -9.55
CA TYR A 28 -59.81 36.65 -10.96
C TYR A 28 -59.57 38.15 -11.24
N PRO A 29 -58.62 38.46 -12.14
CA PRO A 29 -59.10 38.99 -13.41
C PRO A 29 -58.51 38.23 -14.60
N GLN A 30 -59.37 38.07 -15.60
CA GLN A 30 -58.98 37.72 -16.96
C GLN A 30 -57.83 38.61 -17.46
N LYS A 31 -57.01 37.98 -18.31
CA LYS A 31 -56.59 38.46 -19.64
C LYS A 31 -55.07 38.52 -19.77
N GLY A 32 -54.56 37.53 -20.49
CA GLY A 32 -53.16 37.41 -20.87
C GLY A 32 -52.96 36.04 -21.50
N ASP A 33 -53.49 35.86 -22.70
CA ASP A 33 -53.24 34.69 -23.54
C ASP A 33 -51.72 34.54 -23.72
N SER A 34 -51.12 33.66 -22.93
CA SER A 34 -49.90 32.95 -23.29
C SER A 34 -50.27 31.49 -23.26
N ALA A 35 -50.98 31.08 -24.32
CA ALA A 35 -51.12 29.69 -24.68
C ALA A 35 -49.71 29.12 -24.85
N LEU A 36 -49.16 28.53 -23.78
CA LEU A 36 -48.14 27.51 -23.93
C LEU A 36 -48.83 26.40 -24.70
N SER A 37 -48.62 26.42 -26.02
CA SER A 37 -49.10 25.41 -26.96
C SER A 37 -48.90 24.04 -26.32
N PRO A 38 -49.91 23.16 -26.28
CA PRO A 38 -49.77 21.82 -25.74
C PRO A 38 -48.57 21.07 -26.35
N GLU A 39 -48.13 21.44 -27.56
CA GLU A 39 -46.91 20.93 -28.20
C GLU A 39 -45.64 21.09 -27.34
N ASN A 40 -45.44 22.24 -26.68
CA ASN A 40 -44.17 22.52 -25.99
C ASN A 40 -43.93 21.67 -24.73
N LYS A 41 -45.00 21.19 -24.07
CA LYS A 41 -44.88 20.29 -22.90
C LYS A 41 -44.40 18.89 -23.29
N TRP A 42 -44.89 18.37 -24.42
CA TRP A 42 -44.47 17.08 -24.94
C TRP A 42 -43.02 17.11 -25.41
N PHE A 43 -42.58 18.20 -26.05
CA PHE A 43 -41.18 18.37 -26.43
C PHE A 43 -40.22 18.39 -25.23
N MET A 44 -40.60 18.99 -24.09
CA MET A 44 -39.78 18.95 -22.86
C MET A 44 -39.68 17.54 -22.26
N LEU A 45 -40.79 16.80 -22.21
CA LEU A 45 -40.79 15.42 -21.71
C LEU A 45 -39.99 14.48 -22.61
N ILE A 46 -40.10 14.67 -23.92
CA ILE A 46 -39.34 13.89 -24.91
C ILE A 46 -37.84 14.23 -24.82
N SER A 47 -37.46 15.51 -24.73
CA SER A 47 -36.05 15.89 -24.63
C SER A 47 -35.41 15.38 -23.35
N SER A 48 -36.14 15.46 -22.22
CA SER A 48 -35.74 14.86 -20.93
C SER A 48 -35.50 13.36 -21.05
N SER A 49 -36.43 12.64 -21.68
CA SER A 49 -36.35 11.19 -21.85
C SER A 49 -35.17 10.78 -22.74
N VAL A 50 -34.95 11.51 -23.84
CA VAL A 50 -33.82 11.29 -24.74
C VAL A 50 -32.49 11.57 -24.04
N LEU A 51 -32.41 12.63 -23.23
CA LEU A 51 -31.21 12.96 -22.45
C LEU A 51 -30.87 11.84 -21.44
N LEU A 52 -31.87 11.31 -20.72
CA LEU A 52 -31.69 10.20 -19.79
C LEU A 52 -31.20 8.93 -20.50
N LEU A 53 -31.80 8.59 -21.65
CA LEU A 53 -31.37 7.44 -22.44
C LEU A 53 -29.94 7.61 -22.96
N ALA A 54 -29.58 8.82 -23.41
CA ALA A 54 -28.21 9.12 -23.84
C ALA A 54 -27.21 9.00 -22.68
N LEU A 55 -27.57 9.46 -21.48
CA LEU A 55 -26.75 9.34 -20.27
C LEU A 55 -26.58 7.88 -19.82
N ILE A 56 -27.64 7.08 -19.86
CA ILE A 56 -27.59 5.64 -19.54
C ILE A 56 -26.73 4.89 -20.57
N ALA A 57 -26.87 5.21 -21.85
CA ALA A 57 -26.04 4.62 -22.89
C ALA A 57 -24.56 5.01 -22.72
N ALA A 58 -24.27 6.28 -22.42
CA ALA A 58 -22.92 6.77 -22.16
C ALA A 58 -22.31 6.16 -20.89
N SER A 59 -23.09 6.00 -19.81
CA SER A 59 -22.61 5.37 -18.57
C SER A 59 -22.27 3.90 -18.78
N SER A 60 -23.07 3.17 -19.57
CA SER A 60 -22.81 1.76 -19.90
C SER A 60 -21.52 1.58 -20.72
N TYR A 61 -21.22 2.52 -21.62
CA TYR A 61 -19.98 2.53 -22.40
C TYR A 61 -18.77 2.80 -21.51
N LEU A 62 -18.87 3.79 -20.62
CA LEU A 62 -17.81 4.11 -19.67
C LEU A 62 -17.56 2.98 -18.68
N HIS A 63 -18.61 2.29 -18.22
CA HIS A 63 -18.48 1.14 -17.33
C HIS A 63 -17.68 0.00 -17.97
N ARG A 64 -18.00 -0.38 -19.22
CA ARG A 64 -17.23 -1.39 -19.96
C ARG A 64 -15.76 -0.99 -20.15
N ARG A 65 -15.48 0.29 -20.43
CA ARG A 65 -14.11 0.78 -20.54
C ARG A 65 -13.35 0.68 -19.21
N MET A 66 -14.03 0.97 -18.10
CA MET A 66 -13.45 0.85 -16.75
C MET A 66 -13.17 -0.61 -16.37
N ASP A 67 -14.04 -1.55 -16.71
CA ASP A 67 -13.80 -2.98 -16.45
C ASP A 67 -12.56 -3.50 -17.20
N ILE A 68 -12.38 -3.06 -18.46
CA ILE A 68 -11.19 -3.41 -19.25
C ILE A 68 -9.93 -2.80 -18.63
N LEU A 69 -9.99 -1.58 -18.10
CA LEU A 69 -8.87 -0.96 -17.40
C LEU A 69 -8.57 -1.65 -16.06
N ALA A 70 -9.60 -1.99 -15.30
CA ALA A 70 -9.48 -2.65 -14.00
C ALA A 70 -8.85 -4.04 -14.14
N THR A 71 -9.25 -4.80 -15.16
CA THR A 71 -8.67 -6.12 -15.43
C THR A 71 -7.19 -6.02 -15.81
N ARG A 72 -6.81 -5.08 -16.68
CA ARG A 72 -5.40 -4.82 -17.04
C ARG A 72 -4.56 -4.40 -15.84
N LEU A 73 -5.09 -3.51 -14.99
CA LEU A 73 -4.38 -3.06 -13.79
C LEU A 73 -4.19 -4.19 -12.78
N ASN A 74 -5.21 -5.02 -12.58
CA ASN A 74 -5.12 -6.16 -11.67
C ASN A 74 -4.08 -7.19 -12.17
N GLU A 75 -4.02 -7.44 -13.49
CA GLU A 75 -3.00 -8.29 -14.09
C GLU A 75 -1.59 -7.72 -13.84
N ILE A 76 -1.36 -6.43 -14.11
CA ILE A 76 -0.08 -5.76 -13.87
C ILE A 76 0.31 -5.79 -12.38
N GLU A 77 -0.64 -5.53 -11.48
CA GLU A 77 -0.42 -5.56 -10.03
C GLU A 77 -0.07 -6.98 -9.55
N SER A 78 -0.70 -8.00 -10.13
CA SER A 78 -0.41 -9.40 -9.81
C SER A 78 1.03 -9.78 -10.21
N VAL A 79 1.47 -9.36 -11.40
CA VAL A 79 2.85 -9.59 -11.87
C VAL A 79 3.87 -8.82 -11.02
N LEU A 80 3.56 -7.58 -10.65
CA LEU A 80 4.42 -6.77 -9.77
C LEU A 80 4.55 -7.39 -8.38
N ARG A 81 3.44 -7.88 -7.80
CA ARG A 81 3.46 -8.57 -6.50
C ARG A 81 4.30 -9.84 -6.57
N ASP A 82 4.12 -10.65 -7.60
CA ASP A 82 4.86 -11.90 -7.77
C ASP A 82 6.36 -11.64 -7.95
N ARG A 83 6.72 -10.63 -8.76
CA ARG A 83 8.12 -10.21 -8.93
C ARG A 83 8.73 -9.71 -7.62
N LYS A 84 7.98 -8.91 -6.85
CA LYS A 84 8.43 -8.40 -5.54
C LYS A 84 8.62 -9.54 -4.54
N LEU A 85 7.71 -10.51 -4.52
CA LEU A 85 7.81 -11.70 -3.67
C LEU A 85 9.07 -12.49 -4.01
N THR A 86 9.27 -12.80 -5.29
CA THR A 86 10.45 -13.52 -5.78
C THR A 86 11.75 -12.79 -5.41
N GLN A 87 11.80 -11.47 -5.61
CA GLN A 87 12.96 -10.68 -5.24
C GLN A 87 13.24 -10.73 -3.73
N ASN A 88 12.22 -10.59 -2.89
CA ASN A 88 12.37 -10.69 -1.44
C ASN A 88 12.86 -12.07 -1.01
N THR A 89 12.35 -13.15 -1.61
CA THR A 89 12.81 -14.51 -1.35
C THR A 89 14.29 -14.67 -1.68
N THR A 90 14.75 -14.19 -2.83
CA THR A 90 16.18 -14.27 -3.20
C THR A 90 17.10 -13.47 -2.28
N ILE A 91 16.62 -12.32 -1.77
CA ILE A 91 17.39 -11.52 -0.81
C ILE A 91 17.48 -12.26 0.52
N MET A 92 16.37 -12.83 0.99
CA MET A 92 16.31 -13.57 2.25
C MET A 92 17.18 -14.83 2.19
N GLU A 93 17.16 -15.54 1.06
CA GLU A 93 18.01 -16.72 0.82
C GLU A 93 19.50 -16.37 0.88
N ARG A 94 19.94 -15.33 0.17
CA ARG A 94 21.33 -14.84 0.27
C ARG A 94 21.71 -14.39 1.67
N GLN A 95 20.77 -13.82 2.42
CA GLN A 95 21.03 -13.42 3.81
C GLN A 95 21.19 -14.64 4.72
N MET A 96 20.44 -15.71 4.49
CA MET A 96 20.59 -16.97 5.23
C MET A 96 21.93 -17.63 4.90
N GLU A 97 22.27 -17.77 3.62
CA GLU A 97 23.56 -18.33 3.18
C GLU A 97 24.75 -17.58 3.79
N LYS A 98 24.71 -16.24 3.79
CA LYS A 98 25.76 -15.43 4.43
C LYS A 98 25.87 -15.63 5.95
N ARG A 99 24.74 -15.88 6.63
CA ARG A 99 24.75 -16.15 8.07
C ARG A 99 25.31 -17.53 8.37
N GLU A 100 24.92 -18.54 7.59
CA GLU A 100 25.44 -19.89 7.70
C GLU A 100 26.94 -19.92 7.44
N GLU A 101 27.41 -19.31 6.36
CA GLU A 101 28.85 -19.22 6.04
C GLU A 101 29.63 -18.56 7.18
N LYS A 102 29.10 -17.48 7.75
CA LYS A 102 29.73 -16.81 8.90
C LYS A 102 29.77 -17.69 10.13
N ASP A 103 28.71 -18.47 10.39
CA ASP A 103 28.68 -19.41 11.51
C ASP A 103 29.71 -20.53 11.32
N PHE A 104 29.79 -21.10 10.11
CA PHE A 104 30.81 -22.08 9.76
C PHE A 104 32.23 -21.52 9.96
N GLN A 105 32.49 -20.31 9.47
CA GLN A 105 33.80 -19.68 9.63
C GLN A 105 34.15 -19.47 11.11
N ASN A 106 33.21 -18.98 11.93
CA ASN A 106 33.43 -18.81 13.36
C ASN A 106 33.76 -20.14 14.07
N ARG A 107 33.09 -21.24 13.67
CA ARG A 107 33.36 -22.57 14.22
C ARG A 107 34.74 -23.09 13.83
N ILE A 108 35.18 -22.85 12.60
CA ILE A 108 36.54 -23.19 12.15
C ILE A 108 37.57 -22.41 12.96
N ASP A 109 37.36 -21.10 13.13
CA ASP A 109 38.29 -20.24 13.87
C ASP A 109 38.41 -20.65 15.34
N ASP A 110 37.30 -21.02 16.00
CA ASP A 110 37.32 -21.55 17.37
C ASP A 110 38.11 -22.86 17.46
N LEU A 111 37.89 -23.78 16.51
CA LEU A 111 38.63 -25.05 16.46
C LEU A 111 40.13 -24.83 16.24
N ASP A 112 40.51 -23.90 15.37
CA ASP A 112 41.92 -23.60 15.11
C ASP A 112 42.60 -22.95 16.32
N LYS A 113 41.87 -22.08 17.03
CA LYS A 113 42.33 -21.51 18.30
C LYS A 113 42.56 -22.59 19.35
N ARG A 114 41.65 -23.56 19.48
CA ARG A 114 41.80 -24.70 20.40
C ARG A 114 42.98 -25.60 20.00
N ARG A 115 43.12 -25.90 18.70
CA ARG A 115 44.24 -26.66 18.15
C ARG A 115 45.57 -26.00 18.47
N THR A 116 45.68 -24.70 18.22
CA THR A 116 46.89 -23.92 18.50
C THR A 116 47.23 -23.92 19.99
N ALA A 117 46.23 -23.77 20.87
CA ALA A 117 46.44 -23.85 22.31
C ALA A 117 46.92 -25.24 22.75
N ALA A 118 46.32 -26.31 22.23
CA ALA A 118 46.76 -27.68 22.50
C ALA A 118 48.19 -27.93 22.01
N TRP A 119 48.52 -27.45 20.80
CA TRP A 119 49.87 -27.56 20.23
C TRP A 119 50.92 -26.86 21.10
N ARG A 120 50.62 -25.66 21.60
CA ARG A 120 51.51 -24.95 22.53
C ARG A 120 51.74 -25.74 23.83
N ARG A 121 50.69 -26.35 24.39
CA ARG A 121 50.80 -27.18 25.60
C ARG A 121 51.68 -28.41 25.35
N ILE A 122 51.48 -29.10 24.22
CA ILE A 122 52.30 -30.26 23.83
C ILE A 122 53.76 -29.84 23.67
N LYS A 123 54.02 -28.74 22.97
CA LYS A 123 55.38 -28.22 22.77
C LYS A 123 56.06 -27.85 24.10
N ALA A 124 55.33 -27.23 25.03
CA ALA A 124 55.85 -26.90 26.36
C ALA A 124 56.13 -28.15 27.20
N ALA A 125 55.23 -29.15 27.17
CA ALA A 125 55.45 -30.43 27.82
C ALA A 125 56.70 -31.14 27.27
N LEU A 126 56.84 -31.22 25.95
CA LEU A 126 58.03 -31.80 25.30
C LEU A 126 59.33 -31.09 25.68
N ALA A 127 59.31 -29.75 25.78
CA ALA A 127 60.47 -28.98 26.21
C ALA A 127 60.87 -29.29 27.66
N ALA A 128 59.92 -29.60 28.55
CA ALA A 128 60.21 -30.02 29.92
C ALA A 128 60.87 -31.41 30.01
N TYR A 129 60.64 -32.28 29.03
CA TYR A 129 61.29 -33.59 28.93
C TYR A 129 62.54 -33.59 28.06
N ALA A 130 62.91 -32.46 27.47
CA ALA A 130 64.14 -32.36 26.68
C ALA A 130 65.35 -32.57 27.62
N PRO A 131 66.32 -33.44 27.26
CA PRO A 131 67.50 -33.66 28.08
C PRO A 131 68.27 -32.34 28.26
N PRO A 132 68.92 -32.11 29.42
CA PRO A 132 69.71 -30.91 29.63
C PRO A 132 70.74 -30.80 28.50
N THR A 133 70.70 -29.69 27.76
CA THR A 133 71.75 -29.36 26.80
C THR A 133 73.08 -29.25 27.55
N PHE A 134 74.14 -29.78 26.95
CA PHE A 134 75.48 -29.89 27.56
C PHE A 134 76.05 -28.54 28.07
N ASP A 135 75.48 -27.40 27.68
CA ASP A 135 75.84 -26.08 28.18
C ASP A 135 75.48 -25.87 29.67
N ASN A 136 74.50 -26.59 30.22
CA ASN A 136 74.13 -26.49 31.65
C ASN A 136 75.01 -27.33 32.59
N LEU A 137 75.91 -28.18 32.06
CA LEU A 137 76.83 -28.99 32.86
C LEU A 137 78.19 -28.31 33.11
N ARG A 138 78.44 -27.13 32.53
CA ARG A 138 79.72 -26.41 32.64
C ARG A 138 79.79 -25.42 33.79
N ILE A 139 78.70 -25.24 34.55
CA ILE A 139 78.61 -24.29 35.67
C ILE A 139 78.22 -25.06 36.94
N ARG A 140 79.12 -25.91 37.43
CA ARG A 140 79.22 -26.19 38.87
C ARG A 140 80.71 -26.28 39.23
N PRO A 141 81.24 -25.38 40.08
CA PRO A 141 82.48 -25.61 40.79
C PRO A 141 82.32 -26.77 41.80
#